data_AF-A0A9W6SR63-F1
#
_entry.id   AF-A0A9W6SR63-F1
#
_cell.length_a   1.000
_cell.length_b   1.000
_cell.length_c   1.000
_cell.angle_alpha   90.00
_cell.angle_beta   90.00
_cell.angle_gamma   90.00
#
_symmetry.space_group_name_H-M   'P 1'
#
loop_
_entity.id
_entity.type
_entity.pdbx_description
1 polymer ?
#
loop_
_entity_poly.entity_id
_entity_poly.type
_entity_poly.pdbx_seq_one_letter_code
_entity_poly.pdbx_strand_id
1 'polypeptide(L)'
;MKLFLPGHLAEAEAAAPGLVAHRGAATLLNPRRGDPSADDSSIGGPLRWPGDEPWPHCGDGHEAWSAYVAAGKPDPIAYTEVWLGRLAFLARGRAAQGVLAVAGRGVTAEEIRASGPVPMIPVAQLYRRDVPGFIGPDGTDLMQLLWCPLVHDDHCPAPVVVWRVAGEVTAPLSRPPRPLAVEPGLVPWPCELTPLRAVEYPLDDVLPPELTGVIPPWPGGPIAPGWKLGGFAKHGVPGVSPPVACGECGAELRPLMSIGRGPGDGPWRLTGVPAEPDAPELRLGGSHPFRIYHCSGDLGHGLAWSR
;
A
#
# COMPACT_ATOMS: atom_id res chain seq x y z
N MET A 1 -18.79 -15.05 0.46
CA MET A 1 -17.43 -14.66 0.90
C MET A 1 -17.36 -14.70 2.43
N LYS A 2 -16.30 -15.26 3.01
CA LYS A 2 -16.21 -15.53 4.45
C LYS A 2 -15.93 -14.24 5.24
N LEU A 3 -16.60 -14.07 6.39
CA LEU A 3 -16.28 -13.04 7.37
C LEU A 3 -15.15 -13.57 8.26
N PHE A 4 -14.14 -12.75 8.50
CA PHE A 4 -13.07 -13.02 9.45
C PHE A 4 -13.33 -12.26 10.74
N LEU A 5 -13.79 -13.00 11.75
CA LEU A 5 -13.83 -12.56 13.14
C LEU A 5 -13.03 -13.62 13.92
N PRO A 6 -11.80 -13.31 14.35
CA PRO A 6 -11.04 -14.21 15.22
C PRO A 6 -11.86 -14.65 16.44
N GLY A 7 -11.69 -15.91 16.87
CA GLY A 7 -12.44 -16.48 18.00
C GLY A 7 -12.34 -15.64 19.28
N HIS A 8 -11.16 -15.10 19.58
CA HIS A 8 -10.96 -14.22 20.73
C HIS A 8 -11.76 -12.92 20.66
N LEU A 9 -12.04 -12.37 19.47
CA LEU A 9 -12.91 -11.20 19.34
C LEU A 9 -14.37 -11.57 19.57
N ALA A 10 -14.81 -12.75 19.13
CA ALA A 10 -16.16 -13.24 19.44
C ALA A 10 -16.34 -13.50 20.95
N GLU A 11 -15.31 -14.03 21.62
CA GLU A 11 -15.29 -14.18 23.08
C GLU A 11 -15.33 -12.83 23.80
N ALA A 12 -14.59 -11.84 23.30
CA ALA A 12 -14.62 -10.47 23.82
C ALA A 12 -16.03 -9.84 23.70
N GLU A 13 -16.72 -10.04 22.58
CA GLU A 13 -18.11 -9.57 22.43
C GLU A 13 -19.10 -10.31 23.34
N ALA A 14 -18.89 -11.59 23.58
CA ALA A 14 -19.70 -12.35 24.52
C ALA A 14 -19.51 -11.86 25.97
N ALA A 15 -18.27 -11.51 26.33
CA ALA A 15 -17.92 -10.95 27.64
C ALA A 15 -18.42 -9.51 27.82
N ALA A 16 -18.40 -8.70 26.76
CA ALA A 16 -18.87 -7.31 26.76
C ALA A 16 -19.74 -7.01 25.52
N PRO A 17 -21.06 -7.28 25.57
CA PRO A 17 -21.95 -7.13 24.41
C PRO A 17 -22.02 -5.72 23.82
N GLY A 18 -21.72 -4.68 24.61
CA GLY A 18 -21.62 -3.29 24.13
C GLY A 18 -20.54 -3.09 23.07
N LEU A 19 -19.53 -3.97 23.01
CA LEU A 19 -18.45 -3.93 22.03
C LEU A 19 -18.94 -4.02 20.58
N VAL A 20 -20.08 -4.67 20.33
CA VAL A 20 -20.70 -4.80 19.00
C VAL A 20 -20.93 -3.43 18.34
N ALA A 21 -21.25 -2.39 19.13
CA ALA A 21 -21.50 -1.04 18.63
C ALA A 21 -20.23 -0.33 18.12
N HIS A 22 -19.04 -0.85 18.45
CA HIS A 22 -17.74 -0.28 18.10
C HIS A 22 -17.03 -1.05 16.97
N ARG A 23 -17.73 -1.98 16.31
CA ARG A 23 -17.19 -2.72 15.16
C ARG A 23 -16.82 -1.76 14.02
N GLY A 24 -15.61 -1.92 13.51
CA GLY A 24 -15.18 -1.37 12.23
C GLY A 24 -15.07 -2.47 11.18
N ALA A 25 -15.36 -2.12 9.94
CA ALA A 25 -15.15 -3.01 8.80
C ALA A 25 -13.78 -2.73 8.16
N ALA A 26 -13.04 -3.80 7.90
CA ALA A 26 -11.84 -3.78 7.09
C ALA A 26 -11.90 -4.87 6.02
N THR A 27 -11.10 -4.72 4.97
CA THR A 27 -10.84 -5.81 4.01
C THR A 27 -9.35 -6.08 3.97
N LEU A 28 -8.97 -7.29 4.41
CA LEU A 28 -7.61 -7.80 4.32
C LEU A 28 -7.37 -8.23 2.88
N LEU A 29 -6.31 -7.73 2.25
CA LEU A 29 -6.05 -7.94 0.82
C LEU A 29 -5.26 -9.22 0.53
N ASN A 30 -4.48 -9.71 1.51
CA ASN A 30 -3.75 -10.97 1.44
C ASN A 30 -2.94 -11.13 0.13
N PRO A 31 -2.00 -10.23 -0.15
CA PRO A 31 -1.24 -10.27 -1.39
C PRO A 31 -0.36 -11.53 -1.45
N ARG A 32 -0.39 -12.20 -2.60
CA ARG A 32 0.45 -13.36 -2.92
C ARG A 32 1.12 -13.13 -4.27
N ARG A 33 2.39 -13.49 -4.41
CA ARG A 33 3.09 -13.33 -5.69
C ARG A 33 2.36 -14.00 -6.85
N GLY A 34 2.30 -13.31 -7.97
CA GLY A 34 1.61 -13.74 -9.18
C GLY A 34 1.92 -12.84 -10.38
N ASP A 35 1.14 -13.04 -11.44
CA ASP A 35 1.24 -12.33 -12.73
C ASP A 35 -0.11 -11.63 -13.02
N PRO A 36 -0.51 -10.66 -12.17
CA PRO A 36 -1.79 -9.97 -12.34
C PRO A 36 -1.80 -9.12 -13.61
N SER A 37 -2.95 -9.09 -14.27
CA SER A 37 -3.21 -8.20 -15.38
C SER A 37 -3.79 -6.85 -14.91
N ALA A 38 -3.96 -5.91 -15.84
CA ALA A 38 -4.62 -4.65 -15.56
C ALA A 38 -6.13 -4.81 -15.26
N ASP A 39 -6.70 -5.99 -15.51
CA ASP A 39 -8.10 -6.30 -15.20
C ASP A 39 -8.28 -6.93 -13.82
N ASP A 40 -7.18 -7.16 -13.10
CA ASP A 40 -7.20 -7.75 -11.76
C ASP A 40 -7.00 -6.68 -10.68
N SER A 41 -7.61 -6.92 -9.52
CA SER A 41 -7.19 -6.25 -8.29
C SER A 41 -5.83 -6.80 -7.86
N SER A 42 -4.83 -5.94 -7.72
CA SER A 42 -3.45 -6.34 -7.51
C SER A 42 -2.64 -5.35 -6.67
N ILE A 43 -1.53 -5.83 -6.11
CA ILE A 43 -0.44 -5.00 -5.58
C ILE A 43 0.76 -5.14 -6.52
N GLY A 44 1.41 -4.02 -6.84
CA GLY A 44 2.56 -3.95 -7.74
C GLY A 44 2.31 -4.39 -9.19
N GLY A 45 1.06 -4.70 -9.54
CA GLY A 45 0.64 -5.07 -10.90
C GLY A 45 0.47 -3.87 -11.83
N PRO A 46 0.21 -4.11 -13.12
CA PRO A 46 -0.07 -3.05 -14.08
C PRO A 46 -1.39 -2.35 -13.76
N LEU A 47 -1.47 -1.05 -14.09
CA LEU A 47 -2.71 -0.27 -13.95
C LEU A 47 -3.49 -0.25 -15.26
N ARG A 48 -4.82 -0.25 -15.15
CA ARG A 48 -5.75 0.16 -16.21
C ARG A 48 -5.76 1.68 -16.31
N TRP A 49 -4.63 2.27 -16.68
CA TRP A 49 -4.48 3.72 -16.85
C TRP A 49 -4.86 4.13 -18.28
N PRO A 50 -5.64 5.21 -18.50
CA PRO A 50 -5.98 5.67 -19.85
C PRO A 50 -4.75 6.10 -20.66
N GLY A 51 -4.66 5.72 -21.94
CA GLY A 51 -3.52 6.08 -22.79
C GLY A 51 -3.43 7.57 -23.16
N ASP A 52 -4.54 8.29 -23.02
CA ASP A 52 -4.69 9.72 -23.30
C ASP A 52 -4.57 10.61 -22.06
N GLU A 53 -4.47 10.02 -20.86
CA GLU A 53 -4.33 10.78 -19.62
C GLU A 53 -2.85 10.87 -19.18
N PRO A 54 -2.37 12.07 -18.81
CA PRO A 54 -1.02 12.24 -18.29
C PRO A 54 -0.74 11.34 -17.09
N TRP A 55 0.40 10.65 -17.12
CA TRP A 55 0.85 9.86 -15.99
C TRP A 55 1.20 10.75 -14.78
N PRO A 56 0.92 10.35 -13.53
CA PRO A 56 1.30 11.14 -12.36
C PRO A 56 2.82 11.24 -12.18
N HIS A 57 3.30 12.45 -11.90
CA HIS A 57 4.71 12.71 -11.60
C HIS A 57 4.84 13.41 -10.25
N CYS A 58 5.90 13.07 -9.52
CA CYS A 58 6.28 13.76 -8.29
C CYS A 58 7.26 14.90 -8.62
N GLY A 59 6.91 16.12 -8.22
CA GLY A 59 7.74 17.31 -8.39
C GLY A 59 8.48 17.74 -7.12
N ASP A 60 8.34 16.99 -6.02
CA ASP A 60 8.87 17.38 -4.71
C ASP A 60 10.40 17.26 -4.64
N GLY A 61 10.97 17.90 -3.62
CA GLY A 61 12.35 17.65 -3.23
C GLY A 61 12.54 16.19 -2.84
N HIS A 62 13.63 15.58 -3.33
CA HIS A 62 14.02 14.23 -2.97
C HIS A 62 15.33 14.31 -2.20
N GLU A 63 15.36 13.78 -0.96
CA GLU A 63 16.62 13.70 -0.24
C GLU A 63 17.57 12.74 -0.96
N ALA A 64 18.78 13.20 -1.20
CA ALA A 64 19.87 12.40 -1.73
C ALA A 64 20.38 11.33 -0.74
N TRP A 65 19.67 11.04 0.36
CA TRP A 65 20.15 10.10 1.37
C TRP A 65 20.34 8.70 0.80
N SER A 66 19.52 8.33 -0.20
CA SER A 66 19.55 7.03 -0.85
C SER A 66 20.12 7.03 -2.28
N ALA A 67 20.80 8.11 -2.64
CA ALA A 67 22.00 8.06 -3.48
C ALA A 67 23.16 7.37 -2.71
N TYR A 68 22.92 6.17 -2.17
CA TYR A 68 23.78 5.48 -1.22
C TYR A 68 25.10 4.95 -1.80
N VAL A 69 25.43 5.25 -3.05
CA VAL A 69 26.78 5.00 -3.58
C VAL A 69 27.21 6.15 -4.51
N ALA A 70 27.93 7.11 -3.96
CA ALA A 70 28.93 7.85 -4.74
C ALA A 70 30.32 7.87 -4.07
N ALA A 71 30.47 7.44 -2.81
CA ALA A 71 31.78 7.39 -2.18
C ALA A 71 31.97 6.16 -1.27
N GLY A 72 32.45 5.06 -1.85
CA GLY A 72 33.35 4.18 -1.10
C GLY A 72 32.81 2.89 -0.48
N LYS A 73 31.68 2.32 -0.94
CA LYS A 73 31.37 0.91 -0.68
C LYS A 73 31.20 0.13 -1.98
N PRO A 74 31.93 -0.97 -2.19
CA PRO A 74 31.70 -1.86 -3.32
C PRO A 74 30.52 -2.76 -2.99
N ASP A 75 29.30 -2.26 -3.23
CA ASP A 75 28.22 -3.11 -3.73
C ASP A 75 27.08 -2.27 -4.35
N PRO A 76 27.08 -2.06 -5.67
CA PRO A 76 25.91 -1.56 -6.37
C PRO A 76 25.60 -2.44 -7.59
N ILE A 77 25.04 -3.63 -7.38
CA ILE A 77 24.32 -4.36 -8.44
C ILE A 77 22.83 -4.43 -8.08
N ALA A 78 22.00 -4.37 -9.12
CA ALA A 78 20.68 -5.02 -9.21
C ALA A 78 19.44 -4.23 -8.79
N TYR A 79 19.02 -3.16 -9.49
CA TYR A 79 17.59 -2.76 -9.38
C TYR A 79 16.89 -2.33 -10.68
N THR A 80 17.56 -1.66 -11.62
CA THR A 80 17.05 -1.58 -13.00
C THR A 80 16.97 -2.99 -13.62
N GLU A 81 17.89 -3.89 -13.25
CA GLU A 81 17.87 -5.31 -13.59
C GLU A 81 16.82 -6.13 -12.81
N VAL A 82 16.41 -5.73 -11.61
CA VAL A 82 15.31 -6.39 -10.90
C VAL A 82 13.99 -6.03 -11.56
N TRP A 83 13.77 -4.76 -11.94
CA TRP A 83 12.54 -4.38 -12.66
C TRP A 83 12.52 -4.94 -14.09
N LEU A 84 13.65 -4.93 -14.82
CA LEU A 84 13.78 -5.53 -16.16
C LEU A 84 13.75 -7.07 -16.16
N GLY A 85 14.40 -7.72 -15.18
CA GLY A 85 14.36 -9.17 -14.99
C GLY A 85 12.98 -9.67 -14.57
N ARG A 86 12.24 -8.86 -13.80
CA ARG A 86 10.87 -9.13 -13.33
C ARG A 86 9.83 -8.86 -14.41
N LEU A 87 10.02 -7.87 -15.29
CA LEU A 87 9.24 -7.75 -16.53
C LEU A 87 9.60 -8.83 -17.57
N ALA A 88 10.87 -9.25 -17.67
CA ALA A 88 11.29 -10.34 -18.54
C ALA A 88 10.75 -11.70 -18.09
N PHE A 89 10.56 -11.90 -16.78
CA PHE A 89 9.84 -13.04 -16.20
C PHE A 89 8.36 -13.05 -16.64
N LEU A 90 7.69 -11.89 -16.63
CA LEU A 90 6.28 -11.73 -17.08
C LEU A 90 6.13 -11.87 -18.62
N ALA A 91 7.19 -11.57 -19.40
CA ALA A 91 7.16 -11.62 -20.87
C ALA A 91 7.34 -13.02 -21.52
N ARG A 92 7.31 -14.13 -20.75
CA ARG A 92 7.35 -15.53 -21.22
C ARG A 92 8.36 -15.88 -22.34
N GLY A 93 9.63 -15.52 -22.16
CA GLY A 93 10.77 -16.30 -22.70
C GLY A 93 11.59 -15.72 -23.87
N ARG A 94 12.91 -15.97 -23.77
CA ARG A 94 14.01 -15.76 -24.74
C ARG A 94 14.69 -14.38 -24.84
N ALA A 95 14.86 -13.68 -23.71
CA ALA A 95 15.91 -12.65 -23.60
C ALA A 95 16.80 -12.80 -22.35
N ALA A 96 16.73 -13.94 -21.65
CA ALA A 96 17.40 -14.13 -20.36
C ALA A 96 18.93 -14.28 -20.44
N GLN A 97 19.54 -14.37 -21.63
CA GLN A 97 20.98 -14.57 -21.77
C GLN A 97 21.77 -13.31 -22.16
N GLY A 98 21.09 -12.21 -22.54
CA GLY A 98 21.74 -10.93 -22.89
C GLY A 98 21.68 -9.86 -21.79
N VAL A 99 20.91 -10.09 -20.72
CA VAL A 99 20.64 -9.10 -19.66
C VAL A 99 21.64 -9.20 -18.50
N LEU A 100 22.51 -10.22 -18.48
CA LEU A 100 23.50 -10.47 -17.43
C LEU A 100 24.84 -9.71 -17.61
N ALA A 101 24.96 -8.81 -18.59
CA ALA A 101 26.25 -8.24 -18.99
C ALA A 101 26.34 -6.70 -18.97
N VAL A 102 25.56 -5.99 -18.16
CA VAL A 102 25.74 -4.53 -17.98
C VAL A 102 25.59 -4.14 -16.52
N ALA A 103 26.72 -4.14 -15.80
CA ALA A 103 26.84 -3.45 -14.51
C ALA A 103 26.56 -1.95 -14.71
N GLY A 104 25.35 -1.51 -14.36
CA GLY A 104 24.93 -0.10 -14.45
C GLY A 104 25.56 0.73 -13.33
N ARG A 105 26.14 1.90 -13.67
CA ARG A 105 26.64 2.86 -12.69
C ARG A 105 25.50 3.43 -11.83
N GLY A 106 25.79 3.76 -10.58
CA GLY A 106 24.86 4.51 -9.72
C GLY A 106 24.46 5.86 -10.32
N VAL A 107 23.25 6.33 -9.98
CA VAL A 107 22.70 7.63 -10.39
C VAL A 107 22.83 8.60 -9.22
N THR A 108 23.33 9.80 -9.47
CA THR A 108 23.49 10.84 -8.45
C THR A 108 22.21 11.62 -8.22
N ALA A 109 22.07 12.26 -7.06
CA ALA A 109 20.93 13.15 -6.78
C ALA A 109 20.90 14.40 -7.68
N GLU A 110 22.02 14.81 -8.26
CA GLU A 110 22.05 15.85 -9.28
C GLU A 110 21.44 15.35 -10.60
N GLU A 111 21.77 14.12 -11.02
CA GLU A 111 21.18 13.50 -12.21
C GLU A 111 19.66 13.29 -12.05
N ILE A 112 19.20 12.89 -10.85
CA ILE A 112 17.77 12.80 -10.54
C ILE A 112 17.09 14.17 -10.65
N ARG A 113 17.65 15.20 -10.01
CA ARG A 113 17.08 16.57 -10.08
C ARG A 113 17.09 17.12 -11.50
N ALA A 114 18.14 16.87 -12.27
CA ALA A 114 18.25 17.29 -13.66
C ALA A 114 17.25 16.58 -14.60
N SER A 115 16.78 15.38 -14.22
CA SER A 115 15.79 14.63 -15.00
C SER A 115 14.37 15.21 -14.92
N GLY A 116 14.12 16.15 -14.01
CA GLY A 116 12.82 16.77 -13.81
C GLY A 116 11.88 15.93 -12.93
N PRO A 117 10.56 16.13 -13.03
CA PRO A 117 9.58 15.41 -12.22
C PRO A 117 9.68 13.89 -12.40
N VAL A 118 9.63 13.16 -11.29
CA VAL A 118 9.83 11.70 -11.25
C VAL A 118 8.50 11.00 -11.57
N PRO A 119 8.43 10.15 -12.63
CA PRO A 119 7.25 9.34 -12.88
C PRO A 119 6.93 8.43 -11.69
N MET A 120 5.69 8.48 -11.19
CA MET A 120 5.26 7.64 -10.07
C MET A 120 5.15 6.17 -10.50
N ILE A 121 5.36 5.24 -9.57
CA ILE A 121 5.20 3.80 -9.83
C ILE A 121 3.83 3.31 -9.38
N PRO A 122 3.26 2.28 -10.03
CA PRO A 122 2.03 1.65 -9.57
C PRO A 122 2.27 0.85 -8.29
N VAL A 123 1.35 0.98 -7.34
CA VAL A 123 1.44 0.31 -6.03
C VAL A 123 0.27 -0.63 -5.82
N ALA A 124 -0.94 -0.18 -6.10
CA ALA A 124 -2.14 -1.00 -5.97
C ALA A 124 -3.18 -0.61 -7.01
N GLN A 125 -3.97 -1.59 -7.44
CA GLN A 125 -5.20 -1.39 -8.18
C GLN A 125 -6.27 -2.25 -7.55
N LEU A 126 -7.42 -1.66 -7.20
CA LEU A 126 -8.52 -2.38 -6.55
C LEU A 126 -9.82 -2.10 -7.30
N TYR A 127 -10.48 -3.16 -7.75
CA TYR A 127 -11.81 -3.09 -8.30
C TYR A 127 -12.87 -3.30 -7.22
N ARG A 128 -13.94 -2.52 -7.28
CA ARG A 128 -15.09 -2.61 -6.36
C ARG A 128 -15.70 -4.02 -6.35
N ARG A 129 -15.70 -4.73 -7.49
CA ARG A 129 -16.22 -6.11 -7.60
C ARG A 129 -15.42 -7.14 -6.78
N ASP A 130 -14.14 -6.88 -6.54
CA ASP A 130 -13.24 -7.82 -5.86
C ASP A 130 -13.09 -7.47 -4.37
N VAL A 131 -13.36 -6.21 -3.99
CA VAL A 131 -13.09 -5.67 -2.66
C VAL A 131 -14.39 -5.42 -1.88
N PRO A 132 -14.68 -6.23 -0.86
CA PRO A 132 -15.80 -6.01 0.05
C PRO A 132 -15.64 -4.70 0.80
N GLY A 133 -16.75 -3.97 0.97
CA GLY A 133 -16.67 -2.68 1.66
C GLY A 133 -15.70 -1.71 0.99
N PHE A 134 -15.57 -1.80 -0.34
CA PHE A 134 -14.80 -0.87 -1.15
C PHE A 134 -15.13 0.57 -0.74
N ILE A 135 -14.08 1.31 -0.44
CA ILE A 135 -14.14 2.74 -0.12
C ILE A 135 -13.83 3.44 -1.42
N GLY A 136 -14.69 4.34 -1.88
CA GLY A 136 -14.49 5.12 -3.10
C GLY A 136 -15.72 5.98 -3.43
N PRO A 137 -15.56 7.07 -4.21
CA PRO A 137 -16.66 7.93 -4.59
C PRO A 137 -17.79 7.17 -5.28
N ASP A 138 -19.02 7.68 -5.14
CA ASP A 138 -20.17 7.15 -5.88
C ASP A 138 -19.92 7.19 -7.39
N GLY A 139 -20.37 6.15 -8.08
CA GLY A 139 -20.18 6.00 -9.53
C GLY A 139 -18.82 5.44 -9.96
N THR A 140 -17.81 5.40 -9.09
CA THR A 140 -16.49 4.81 -9.41
C THR A 140 -16.38 3.34 -8.99
N ASP A 141 -15.72 2.51 -9.79
CA ASP A 141 -15.55 1.07 -9.51
C ASP A 141 -14.07 0.62 -9.50
N LEU A 142 -13.14 1.58 -9.62
CA LEU A 142 -11.70 1.34 -9.66
C LEU A 142 -10.94 2.36 -8.81
N MET A 143 -10.11 1.87 -7.89
CA MET A 143 -9.11 2.64 -7.15
C MET A 143 -7.72 2.31 -7.67
N GLN A 144 -6.90 3.32 -7.92
CA GLN A 144 -5.51 3.16 -8.31
C GLN A 144 -4.63 3.96 -7.35
N LEU A 145 -3.67 3.29 -6.73
CA LEU A 145 -2.64 3.90 -5.89
C LEU A 145 -1.32 3.91 -6.64
N LEU A 146 -0.75 5.09 -6.77
CA LEU A 146 0.61 5.33 -7.24
C LEU A 146 1.39 6.03 -6.15
N TRP A 147 2.73 5.96 -6.20
CA TRP A 147 3.55 6.82 -5.37
C TRP A 147 4.89 7.17 -6.00
N CYS A 148 5.57 8.17 -5.42
CA CYS A 148 6.96 8.44 -5.76
C CYS A 148 7.83 7.21 -5.41
N PRO A 149 8.67 6.71 -6.33
CA PRO A 149 9.57 5.60 -6.05
C PRO A 149 10.82 6.03 -5.27
N LEU A 150 10.92 7.28 -4.82
CA LEU A 150 12.04 7.83 -4.06
C LEU A 150 11.59 8.22 -2.64
N VAL A 151 12.54 8.31 -1.72
CA VAL A 151 12.28 8.75 -0.33
C VAL A 151 12.25 10.28 -0.27
N HIS A 152 11.25 10.83 0.42
CA HIS A 152 11.15 12.27 0.75
C HIS A 152 11.69 12.58 2.15
N ASP A 153 11.78 13.86 2.52
CA ASP A 153 12.30 14.36 3.79
C ASP A 153 11.61 13.74 5.03
N ASP A 154 10.32 13.41 4.91
CA ASP A 154 9.63 12.75 6.00
C ASP A 154 10.11 11.29 6.16
N HIS A 155 10.67 10.67 5.12
CA HIS A 155 10.96 9.26 4.78
C HIS A 155 9.80 8.38 4.27
N CYS A 156 8.73 8.99 3.76
CA CYS A 156 7.58 8.31 3.17
C CYS A 156 7.59 8.52 1.66
N PRO A 157 7.05 7.57 0.88
CA PRO A 157 6.68 7.88 -0.49
C PRO A 157 5.44 8.80 -0.48
N ALA A 158 5.39 9.79 -1.37
CA ALA A 158 4.20 10.62 -1.56
C ALA A 158 3.14 9.82 -2.36
N PRO A 159 1.99 9.46 -1.77
CA PRO A 159 0.97 8.65 -2.44
C PRO A 159 0.00 9.51 -3.25
N VAL A 160 -0.49 8.98 -4.35
CA VAL A 160 -1.60 9.52 -5.14
C VAL A 160 -2.64 8.42 -5.34
N VAL A 161 -3.89 8.70 -4.98
CA VAL A 161 -5.03 7.82 -5.25
C VAL A 161 -5.88 8.44 -6.34
N VAL A 162 -6.22 7.63 -7.34
CA VAL A 162 -7.10 8.01 -8.43
C VAL A 162 -8.30 7.07 -8.46
N TRP A 163 -9.49 7.67 -8.52
CA TRP A 163 -10.77 6.98 -8.60
C TRP A 163 -11.30 7.04 -10.02
N ARG A 164 -11.80 5.92 -10.54
CA ARG A 164 -12.23 5.82 -11.94
C ARG A 164 -13.43 4.89 -12.13
N VAL A 165 -14.04 5.03 -13.30
CA VAL A 165 -14.92 4.02 -13.90
C VAL A 165 -14.08 3.18 -14.85
N ALA A 166 -13.80 1.93 -14.49
CA ALA A 166 -12.94 1.03 -15.25
C ALA A 166 -13.40 0.83 -16.70
N GLY A 167 -14.72 0.78 -16.91
CA GLY A 167 -15.34 0.60 -18.22
C GLY A 167 -15.12 1.77 -19.18
N GLU A 168 -14.82 2.97 -18.66
CA GLU A 168 -14.51 4.15 -19.49
C GLU A 168 -13.08 4.11 -20.05
N VAL A 169 -12.19 3.33 -19.41
CA VAL A 169 -10.82 3.12 -19.89
C VAL A 169 -10.82 2.06 -21.00
N THR A 170 -11.10 2.48 -22.23
CA THR A 170 -11.19 1.57 -23.39
C THR A 170 -9.84 1.32 -24.08
N ALA A 171 -8.89 2.25 -23.93
CA ALA A 171 -7.53 2.14 -24.46
C ALA A 171 -6.49 2.32 -23.34
N PRO A 172 -6.15 1.24 -22.59
CA PRO A 172 -5.16 1.33 -21.53
C PRO A 172 -3.74 1.62 -22.06
N LEU A 173 -2.97 2.39 -21.29
CA LEU A 173 -1.58 2.72 -21.55
C LEU A 173 -0.72 1.45 -21.52
N SER A 174 -0.18 1.08 -22.68
CA SER A 174 0.61 -0.15 -22.82
C SER A 174 2.04 -0.05 -22.28
N ARG A 175 2.57 1.17 -22.15
CA ARG A 175 3.95 1.44 -21.72
C ARG A 175 3.98 2.63 -20.76
N PRO A 176 3.78 2.40 -19.46
CA PRO A 176 3.93 3.47 -18.48
C PRO A 176 5.35 4.06 -18.51
N PRO A 177 5.50 5.37 -18.25
CA PRO A 177 6.81 6.01 -18.17
C PRO A 177 7.67 5.35 -17.08
N ARG A 178 8.98 5.33 -17.30
CA ARG A 178 9.93 4.68 -16.40
C ARG A 178 10.70 5.75 -15.62
N PRO A 179 10.73 5.70 -14.28
CA PRO A 179 11.58 6.59 -13.52
C PRO A 179 13.06 6.27 -13.78
N LEU A 180 13.91 7.30 -13.70
CA LEU A 180 15.36 7.16 -13.87
C LEU A 180 16.00 6.34 -12.73
N ALA A 181 15.47 6.48 -11.52
CA ALA A 181 15.93 5.81 -10.31
C ALA A 181 14.73 5.40 -9.45
N VAL A 182 14.91 4.35 -8.64
CA VAL A 182 13.93 3.86 -7.68
C VAL A 182 14.62 3.42 -6.41
N GLU A 183 13.92 3.52 -5.30
CA GLU A 183 14.29 2.95 -4.03
C GLU A 183 13.74 1.53 -3.93
N PRO A 184 14.59 0.50 -3.82
CA PRO A 184 14.15 -0.88 -3.89
C PRO A 184 13.06 -1.23 -2.88
N GLY A 185 13.15 -0.64 -1.68
CA GLY A 185 12.18 -0.81 -0.61
C GLY A 185 10.80 -0.21 -0.87
N LEU A 186 10.65 0.61 -1.91
CA LEU A 186 9.40 1.25 -2.31
C LEU A 186 8.74 0.56 -3.51
N VAL A 187 9.34 -0.50 -4.07
CA VAL A 187 8.82 -1.18 -5.28
C VAL A 187 8.17 -2.53 -4.94
N PRO A 188 6.83 -2.63 -4.92
CA PRO A 188 6.15 -3.87 -4.55
C PRO A 188 6.28 -4.99 -5.59
N TRP A 189 6.19 -6.26 -5.16
CA TRP A 189 6.06 -7.41 -6.06
C TRP A 189 4.69 -7.53 -6.70
N PRO A 190 4.67 -7.96 -7.98
CA PRO A 190 3.65 -8.73 -8.63
C PRO A 190 2.70 -9.50 -7.74
N CYS A 191 1.57 -8.99 -7.26
CA CYS A 191 0.72 -9.76 -6.36
C CYS A 191 -0.75 -9.80 -6.80
N GLU A 192 -1.26 -11.02 -6.83
CA GLU A 192 -2.69 -11.31 -6.81
C GLU A 192 -3.22 -11.16 -5.39
N LEU A 193 -4.52 -10.88 -5.26
CA LEU A 193 -5.16 -10.64 -3.96
C LEU A 193 -6.17 -11.74 -3.64
N THR A 194 -6.34 -12.00 -2.34
CA THR A 194 -7.44 -12.83 -1.82
C THR A 194 -8.20 -12.05 -0.75
N PRO A 195 -9.08 -11.11 -1.16
CA PRO A 195 -9.76 -10.21 -0.25
C PRO A 195 -10.64 -10.95 0.77
N LEU A 196 -10.52 -10.55 2.04
CA LEU A 196 -11.26 -11.13 3.15
C LEU A 196 -11.83 -10.01 4.02
N ARG A 197 -13.15 -10.02 4.25
CA ARG A 197 -13.79 -9.07 5.16
C ARG A 197 -13.35 -9.39 6.58
N ALA A 198 -12.86 -8.39 7.32
CA ALA A 198 -12.51 -8.49 8.72
C ALA A 198 -13.32 -7.51 9.56
N VAL A 199 -13.60 -7.91 10.80
CA VAL A 199 -14.09 -7.01 11.85
C VAL A 199 -12.92 -6.60 12.70
N GLU A 200 -12.81 -5.31 12.93
CA GLU A 200 -11.82 -4.70 13.83
C GLU A 200 -12.53 -3.89 14.90
N TYR A 201 -11.79 -3.51 15.93
CA TYR A 201 -12.22 -2.59 16.98
C TYR A 201 -11.19 -1.47 17.14
N PRO A 202 -11.59 -0.30 17.66
CA PRO A 202 -10.62 0.69 18.07
C PRO A 202 -9.81 0.17 19.27
N LEU A 203 -8.71 0.85 19.57
CA LEU A 203 -7.89 0.55 20.73
C LEU A 203 -8.57 1.04 22.03
N ASP A 204 -8.09 0.54 23.17
CA ASP A 204 -8.62 0.87 24.50
C ASP A 204 -8.64 2.38 24.81
N ASP A 205 -7.79 3.18 24.17
CA ASP A 205 -7.74 4.63 24.36
C ASP A 205 -8.93 5.37 23.73
N VAL A 206 -9.66 4.72 22.83
CA VAL A 206 -10.86 5.26 22.17
C VAL A 206 -12.14 4.58 22.67
N LEU A 207 -12.04 3.37 23.23
CA LEU A 207 -13.19 2.67 23.79
C LEU A 207 -13.69 3.33 25.09
N PRO A 208 -15.01 3.25 25.38
CA PRO A 208 -15.54 3.58 26.70
C PRO A 208 -14.81 2.80 27.80
N PRO A 209 -14.56 3.40 28.98
CA PRO A 209 -13.81 2.75 30.07
C PRO A 209 -14.29 1.35 30.43
N GLU A 210 -15.60 1.13 30.41
CA GLU A 210 -16.25 -0.16 30.69
C GLU A 210 -15.99 -1.25 29.65
N LEU A 211 -15.51 -0.90 28.46
CA LEU A 211 -15.16 -1.83 27.37
C LEU A 211 -13.64 -2.01 27.19
N THR A 212 -12.82 -1.31 27.98
CA THR A 212 -11.35 -1.41 27.90
C THR A 212 -10.81 -2.72 28.46
N GLY A 213 -9.73 -3.24 27.88
CA GLY A 213 -9.05 -4.46 28.35
C GLY A 213 -9.79 -5.78 28.09
N VAL A 214 -10.94 -5.73 27.41
CA VAL A 214 -11.72 -6.92 27.04
C VAL A 214 -11.10 -7.65 25.84
N ILE A 215 -10.45 -6.92 24.93
CA ILE A 215 -9.74 -7.47 23.79
C ILE A 215 -8.26 -7.67 24.16
N PRO A 216 -7.70 -8.88 24.05
CA PRO A 216 -6.29 -9.12 24.37
C PRO A 216 -5.35 -8.37 23.42
N PRO A 217 -4.13 -8.02 23.84
CA PRO A 217 -3.13 -7.44 22.94
C PRO A 217 -2.63 -8.45 21.88
N TRP A 218 -1.82 -7.99 20.94
CA TRP A 218 -1.21 -8.83 19.89
C TRP A 218 -0.50 -10.08 20.48
N PRO A 219 -0.62 -11.30 19.90
CA PRO A 219 -1.31 -11.69 18.66
C PRO A 219 -2.80 -12.07 18.86
N GLY A 220 -3.61 -11.16 19.39
CA GLY A 220 -5.08 -11.21 19.39
C GLY A 220 -5.72 -9.81 19.41
N GLY A 221 -4.96 -8.81 18.92
CA GLY A 221 -5.30 -7.41 19.04
C GLY A 221 -6.55 -7.00 18.26
N PRO A 222 -7.15 -5.84 18.59
CA PRO A 222 -8.40 -5.37 18.00
C PRO A 222 -8.27 -4.96 16.52
N ILE A 223 -7.05 -4.76 16.04
CA ILE A 223 -6.73 -4.26 14.69
C ILE A 223 -5.89 -5.31 13.98
N ALA A 224 -6.38 -5.83 12.84
CA ALA A 224 -5.63 -6.78 12.04
C ALA A 224 -4.44 -6.10 11.35
N PRO A 225 -3.29 -6.79 11.23
CA PRO A 225 -2.12 -6.24 10.57
C PRO A 225 -2.17 -6.47 9.05
N GLY A 226 -1.20 -5.89 8.37
CA GLY A 226 -0.91 -6.21 6.96
C GLY A 226 -1.58 -5.27 5.97
N TRP A 227 -1.70 -5.76 4.74
CA TRP A 227 -2.34 -5.03 3.65
C TRP A 227 -3.85 -5.06 3.80
N LYS A 228 -4.46 -3.89 4.00
CA LYS A 228 -5.90 -3.79 4.16
C LYS A 228 -6.47 -2.47 3.67
N LEU A 229 -7.75 -2.50 3.30
CA LEU A 229 -8.58 -1.33 3.05
C LEU A 229 -9.49 -1.08 4.26
N GLY A 230 -9.60 0.17 4.70
CA GLY A 230 -10.43 0.55 5.85
C GLY A 230 -9.88 0.08 7.21
N GLY A 231 -10.79 -0.16 8.14
CA GLY A 231 -10.49 -0.57 9.51
C GLY A 231 -10.06 0.58 10.41
N PHE A 232 -9.27 0.26 11.43
CA PHE A 232 -8.75 1.22 12.40
C PHE A 232 -7.23 1.41 12.31
N ALA A 233 -6.79 2.56 12.80
CA ALA A 233 -5.37 2.91 13.00
C ALA A 233 -5.05 3.06 14.49
N LYS A 234 -3.77 2.96 14.81
CA LYS A 234 -3.27 3.15 16.18
C LYS A 234 -3.10 4.65 16.48
N HIS A 235 -3.64 5.11 17.60
CA HIS A 235 -3.49 6.48 18.10
C HIS A 235 -2.38 6.56 19.18
N GLY A 236 -2.04 7.78 19.60
CA GLY A 236 -1.20 8.03 20.77
C GLY A 236 0.31 7.80 20.59
N VAL A 237 0.80 7.56 19.37
CA VAL A 237 2.23 7.37 19.10
C VAL A 237 2.70 8.43 18.08
N PRO A 238 3.64 9.34 18.44
CA PRO A 238 4.16 10.35 17.52
C PRO A 238 4.69 9.73 16.22
N GLY A 239 4.28 10.28 15.07
CA GLY A 239 4.61 9.76 13.73
C GLY A 239 3.73 8.61 13.24
N VAL A 240 2.89 8.03 14.10
CA VAL A 240 1.99 6.90 13.81
C VAL A 240 0.53 7.30 13.92
N SER A 241 0.22 8.16 14.90
CA SER A 241 -1.12 8.69 15.13
C SER A 241 -1.71 9.23 13.82
N PRO A 242 -2.98 8.93 13.52
CA PRO A 242 -3.63 9.49 12.36
C PRO A 242 -3.69 11.02 12.48
N PRO A 243 -3.59 11.74 11.36
CA PRO A 243 -3.92 13.14 11.35
C PRO A 243 -5.39 13.30 11.76
N VAL A 244 -5.66 14.27 12.64
CA VAL A 244 -6.92 14.34 13.40
C VAL A 244 -8.08 14.95 12.63
N ALA A 245 -7.81 15.76 11.61
CA ALA A 245 -8.83 16.45 10.83
C ALA A 245 -8.33 16.73 9.41
N CYS A 246 -9.26 16.73 8.46
CA CYS A 246 -9.03 17.14 7.09
C CYS A 246 -8.65 18.62 7.05
N GLY A 247 -7.55 18.96 6.36
CA GLY A 247 -7.10 20.35 6.23
C GLY A 247 -8.05 21.26 5.44
N GLU A 248 -8.94 20.68 4.63
CA GLU A 248 -9.87 21.43 3.78
C GLU A 248 -11.21 21.72 4.47
N CYS A 249 -11.80 20.74 5.15
CA CYS A 249 -13.14 20.89 5.75
C CYS A 249 -13.22 20.59 7.24
N GLY A 250 -12.12 20.21 7.88
CA GLY A 250 -12.07 19.90 9.32
C GLY A 250 -12.76 18.59 9.73
N ALA A 251 -13.28 17.81 8.78
CA ALA A 251 -13.90 16.51 9.07
C ALA A 251 -12.87 15.47 9.53
N GLU A 252 -13.32 14.41 10.20
CA GLU A 252 -12.49 13.29 10.62
C GLU A 252 -11.79 12.65 9.40
N LEU A 253 -10.51 12.30 9.57
CA LEU A 253 -9.78 11.47 8.60
C LEU A 253 -9.88 10.00 9.01
N ARG A 254 -10.22 9.14 8.04
CA ARG A 254 -10.38 7.70 8.26
C ARG A 254 -9.35 6.89 7.47
N PRO A 255 -8.91 5.73 7.98
CA PRO A 255 -7.97 4.89 7.25
C PRO A 255 -8.56 4.49 5.90
N LEU A 256 -7.87 4.85 4.82
CA LEU A 256 -8.15 4.33 3.49
C LEU A 256 -7.46 2.99 3.32
N MET A 257 -6.14 2.97 3.50
CA MET A 257 -5.31 1.80 3.23
C MET A 257 -4.17 1.69 4.25
N SER A 258 -3.94 0.48 4.75
CA SER A 258 -2.72 0.14 5.49
C SER A 258 -1.82 -0.73 4.62
N ILE A 259 -0.53 -0.40 4.61
CA ILE A 259 0.50 -1.08 3.82
C ILE A 259 1.34 -1.94 4.76
N GLY A 260 1.26 -3.27 4.57
CA GLY A 260 2.07 -4.23 5.32
C GLY A 260 3.51 -4.25 4.82
N ARG A 261 4.51 -4.36 5.71
CA ARG A 261 5.92 -4.27 5.33
C ARG A 261 6.46 -5.60 4.79
N GLY A 262 5.98 -6.73 5.28
CA GLY A 262 6.47 -8.02 4.81
C GLY A 262 5.62 -9.23 5.18
N PRO A 263 6.11 -10.43 4.84
CA PRO A 263 5.45 -11.72 5.13
C PRO A 263 4.97 -11.86 6.59
N GLY A 264 5.73 -11.29 7.53
CA GLY A 264 5.45 -11.34 8.96
C GLY A 264 4.28 -10.45 9.43
N ASP A 265 3.86 -9.49 8.61
CA ASP A 265 2.79 -8.53 8.93
C ASP A 265 1.43 -8.94 8.35
N GLY A 266 1.34 -10.03 7.58
CA GLY A 266 0.07 -10.48 7.04
C GLY A 266 -0.83 -11.16 8.07
N PRO A 267 -2.16 -11.16 7.86
CA PRO A 267 -3.11 -11.91 8.69
C PRO A 267 -2.99 -13.43 8.51
N TRP A 268 -2.04 -13.91 7.71
CA TRP A 268 -1.70 -15.33 7.55
C TRP A 268 -1.48 -16.04 8.90
N ARG A 269 -0.87 -15.32 9.87
CA ARG A 269 -0.75 -15.81 11.26
C ARG A 269 -2.10 -16.03 11.95
N LEU A 270 -3.13 -15.29 11.56
CA LEU A 270 -4.49 -15.36 12.10
C LEU A 270 -5.39 -16.35 11.34
N THR A 271 -5.07 -16.70 10.09
CA THR A 271 -5.85 -17.64 9.25
C THR A 271 -5.25 -19.05 9.20
N GLY A 272 -4.13 -19.31 9.88
CA GLY A 272 -3.45 -20.62 9.88
C GLY A 272 -2.79 -20.97 8.55
N VAL A 273 -2.64 -19.99 7.65
CA VAL A 273 -1.92 -20.15 6.38
C VAL A 273 -0.47 -19.73 6.64
N PRO A 274 0.54 -20.51 6.21
CA PRO A 274 1.93 -20.12 6.40
C PRO A 274 2.18 -18.73 5.82
N ALA A 275 2.96 -17.90 6.52
CA ALA A 275 3.47 -16.66 5.94
C ALA A 275 4.31 -17.07 4.71
N GLU A 276 3.84 -16.74 3.50
CA GLU A 276 4.65 -16.97 2.32
C GLU A 276 5.84 -16.00 2.36
N PRO A 277 7.08 -16.48 2.20
CA PRO A 277 8.29 -15.65 2.24
C PRO A 277 8.31 -14.52 1.20
N ASP A 278 7.33 -14.50 0.31
CA ASP A 278 7.27 -13.75 -0.94
C ASP A 278 6.16 -12.68 -1.01
N ALA A 279 5.61 -12.21 0.13
CA ALA A 279 4.71 -11.02 0.16
C ALA A 279 5.39 -9.78 -0.50
N PRO A 280 4.73 -8.63 -0.77
CA PRO A 280 5.27 -7.60 -1.68
C PRO A 280 6.57 -6.89 -1.23
N GLU A 281 7.21 -7.33 -0.13
CA GLU A 281 8.56 -6.96 0.34
C GLU A 281 8.85 -5.46 0.27
N LEU A 282 8.04 -4.67 0.97
CA LEU A 282 8.29 -3.24 1.09
C LEU A 282 9.12 -2.93 2.34
N ARG A 283 10.12 -2.08 2.17
CA ARG A 283 10.92 -1.52 3.27
C ARG A 283 10.63 -0.03 3.41
N LEU A 284 9.41 0.28 3.81
CA LEU A 284 9.03 1.63 4.25
C LEU A 284 9.79 1.90 5.57
N GLY A 285 10.47 3.03 5.78
CA GLY A 285 11.25 3.27 7.02
C GLY A 285 10.38 3.24 8.29
N GLY A 286 10.91 2.92 9.47
CA GLY A 286 10.18 2.93 10.76
C GLY A 286 9.72 1.58 11.32
N SER A 287 8.97 1.57 12.42
CA SER A 287 8.50 0.36 13.13
C SER A 287 7.00 0.06 13.01
N HIS A 288 6.25 0.92 12.32
CA HIS A 288 4.79 0.84 12.16
C HIS A 288 4.40 0.76 10.67
N PRO A 289 3.19 0.27 10.32
CA PRO A 289 2.75 0.19 8.93
C PRO A 289 2.38 1.58 8.41
N PHE A 290 2.83 1.87 7.19
CA PHE A 290 2.44 3.09 6.47
C PHE A 290 0.93 3.07 6.19
N ARG A 291 0.26 4.17 6.50
CA ARG A 291 -1.19 4.31 6.34
C ARG A 291 -1.52 5.55 5.54
N ILE A 292 -2.50 5.38 4.66
CA ILE A 292 -3.12 6.44 3.89
C ILE A 292 -4.51 6.67 4.48
N TYR A 293 -4.90 7.93 4.63
CA TYR A 293 -6.18 8.36 5.18
C TYR A 293 -6.94 9.20 4.18
N HIS A 294 -8.27 9.11 4.23
CA HIS A 294 -9.18 9.92 3.44
C HIS A 294 -10.09 10.75 4.34
N CYS A 295 -10.60 11.86 3.82
CA CYS A 295 -11.62 12.64 4.50
C CYS A 295 -12.95 11.88 4.54
N SER A 296 -13.58 11.86 5.72
CA SER A 296 -14.90 11.23 5.93
C SER A 296 -16.06 12.03 5.33
N GLY A 297 -15.88 13.33 5.13
CA GLY A 297 -16.89 14.22 4.55
C GLY A 297 -16.86 14.28 3.02
N ASP A 298 -15.69 14.09 2.40
CA ASP A 298 -15.51 14.11 0.94
C ASP A 298 -14.25 13.32 0.53
N LEU A 299 -14.41 12.33 -0.35
CA LEU A 299 -13.30 11.54 -0.90
C LEU A 299 -12.49 12.27 -1.98
N GLY A 300 -12.96 13.43 -2.44
CA GLY A 300 -12.26 14.32 -3.37
C GLY A 300 -11.24 15.24 -2.71
N HIS A 301 -11.29 15.42 -1.38
CA HIS A 301 -10.26 16.16 -0.65
C HIS A 301 -8.91 15.42 -0.64
N GLY A 302 -7.85 16.18 -0.42
CA GLY A 302 -6.49 15.68 -0.31
C GLY A 302 -6.33 14.56 0.71
N LEU A 303 -5.46 13.61 0.37
CA LEU A 303 -5.08 12.51 1.26
C LEU A 303 -4.16 13.01 2.38
N ALA A 304 -4.14 12.24 3.46
CA ALA A 304 -3.10 12.34 4.48
C ALA A 304 -2.46 10.98 4.73
N TRP A 305 -1.28 10.93 5.33
CA TRP A 305 -0.58 9.66 5.62
C TRP A 305 0.22 9.70 6.93
N SER A 306 0.49 8.53 7.50
CA SER A 306 1.35 8.34 8.68
C SER A 306 2.17 7.05 8.58
N ARG A 307 3.19 6.89 9.43
CA ARG A 307 4.08 5.72 9.45
C ARG A 307 3.75 4.69 10.51
#